data_AF-A0A4V2D0N3-F1
#
_entry.id   AF-A0A4V2D0N3-F1
#
_cell.length_a   1.000
_cell.length_b   1.000
_cell.length_c   1.000
_cell.angle_alpha   90.00
_cell.angle_beta   90.00
_cell.angle_gamma   90.00
#
_symmetry.space_group_name_H-M   'P 1'
#
loop_
_entity.id
_entity.type
_entity.pdbx_description
1 polymer ?
#
loop_
_entity_poly.entity_id
_entity_poly.type
_entity_poly.pdbx_seq_one_letter_code
_entity_poly.pdbx_strand_id
1 'polypeptide(L)'
;MSQPPSLPPTVTPSGPPTGLLDRCGRPQHRPVPPDLQTFRPPPTPASRSPRSPRRGFSLGHESVGPCHGLSPPVREALLAAGWRPGRRVDVSETIARLALSGYAIHENFVSFIEEFWGLEIRPVLAAGPNFVNDEPYRVGPDRGVRYLDEALLLEDVFGENHNPVGWWLSSSHVFMGASGSVRAYLDGLVWELGETPFEALEFAVRPTRPLVCAWSSPGRRPWPKRS
;
A
#
# COMPACT_ATOMS: atom_id res chain seq x y z
N MET A 1 -3.14 61.14 -9.61
CA MET A 1 -1.94 60.77 -8.83
C MET A 1 -2.40 60.51 -7.40
N SER A 2 -2.54 59.25 -7.03
CA SER A 2 -3.04 58.82 -5.73
C SER A 2 -2.01 57.89 -5.11
N GLN A 3 -1.56 58.19 -3.89
CA GLN A 3 -0.62 57.37 -3.12
C GLN A 3 -1.26 56.02 -2.75
N PRO A 4 -0.49 54.91 -2.72
CA PRO A 4 -0.95 53.65 -2.15
C PRO A 4 -0.82 53.65 -0.62
N PRO A 5 -1.68 52.90 0.10
CA PRO A 5 -1.62 52.82 1.56
C PRO A 5 -0.43 51.97 2.05
N SER A 6 0.13 52.38 3.19
CA SER A 6 1.27 51.73 3.85
C SER A 6 0.86 50.43 4.56
N LEU A 7 1.66 49.37 4.40
CA LEU A 7 1.51 48.09 5.10
C LEU A 7 2.03 48.19 6.55
N PRO A 8 1.37 47.55 7.55
CA PRO A 8 1.88 47.44 8.91
C PRO A 8 2.96 46.34 9.03
N PRO A 9 3.83 46.43 10.07
CA PRO A 9 5.00 45.55 10.20
C PRO A 9 4.67 44.12 10.65
N THR A 10 5.50 43.20 10.15
CA THR A 10 5.51 41.76 10.43
C THR A 10 5.89 41.45 11.87
N VAL A 11 5.10 40.62 12.56
CA VAL A 11 5.44 40.06 13.88
C VAL A 11 5.34 38.54 13.81
N THR A 12 6.44 37.85 14.12
CA THR A 12 6.51 36.48 14.67
C THR A 12 7.98 36.20 15.04
N PRO A 13 8.33 35.27 15.97
CA PRO A 13 7.48 34.31 16.69
C PRO A 13 7.70 34.29 18.22
N SER A 14 6.84 33.59 18.95
CA SER A 14 7.13 33.14 20.33
C SER A 14 6.79 31.65 20.44
N GLY A 15 7.78 30.88 20.90
CA GLY A 15 7.79 29.42 20.92
C GLY A 15 6.92 28.78 22.01
N PRO A 16 6.90 27.44 22.06
CA PRO A 16 6.01 26.67 22.92
C PRO A 16 6.51 26.58 24.37
N PRO A 17 5.60 26.44 25.35
CA PRO A 17 5.98 26.25 26.75
C PRO A 17 6.44 24.81 27.04
N THR A 18 7.56 24.75 27.75
CA THR A 18 8.25 23.57 28.27
C THR A 18 7.43 22.87 29.35
N GLY A 19 7.05 21.62 29.11
CA GLY A 19 6.53 20.69 30.12
C GLY A 19 7.66 19.80 30.67
N LEU A 20 7.72 19.72 31.99
CA LEU A 20 8.77 19.14 32.84
C LEU A 20 8.91 17.61 32.67
N LEU A 21 10.09 17.14 32.26
CA LEU A 21 10.51 15.73 32.28
C LEU A 21 11.63 15.54 33.30
N ASP A 22 11.53 14.53 34.16
CA ASP A 22 12.58 14.15 35.10
C ASP A 22 13.70 13.31 34.44
N ARG A 23 14.91 13.47 34.97
CA ARG A 23 16.22 13.15 34.36
C ARG A 23 16.54 11.69 34.01
N CYS A 24 15.60 10.75 34.08
CA CYS A 24 15.78 9.36 33.65
C CYS A 24 14.43 8.77 33.21
N GLY A 25 13.95 9.06 31.99
CA GLY A 25 12.62 8.69 31.46
C GLY A 25 12.29 7.19 31.40
N ARG A 26 12.19 6.52 32.55
CA ARG A 26 11.63 5.18 32.75
C ARG A 26 10.29 5.28 33.48
N PRO A 27 9.26 4.52 33.07
CA PRO A 27 8.01 4.45 33.81
C PRO A 27 8.22 3.86 35.22
N GLN A 28 7.62 4.49 36.23
CA GLN A 28 7.64 3.99 37.61
C GLN A 28 6.71 2.77 37.75
N HIS A 29 7.29 1.62 38.08
CA HIS A 29 6.58 0.41 38.49
C HIS A 29 5.99 0.59 39.90
N ARG A 30 4.69 0.31 40.07
CA ARG A 30 4.09 0.04 41.38
C ARG A 30 4.10 -1.47 41.68
N PRO A 31 4.43 -1.90 42.92
CA PRO A 31 4.46 -3.31 43.31
C PRO A 31 3.07 -3.89 43.62
N VAL A 32 2.99 -5.21 43.42
CA VAL A 32 1.86 -6.15 43.64
C VAL A 32 1.76 -6.57 45.12
N PRO A 33 0.56 -6.91 45.63
CA PRO A 33 0.41 -7.90 46.69
C PRO A 33 -0.35 -9.17 46.25
N PRO A 34 -0.16 -10.30 46.96
CA PRO A 34 -0.32 -11.66 46.42
C PRO A 34 -1.63 -12.37 46.81
N ASP A 35 -1.79 -13.55 46.20
CA ASP A 35 -2.65 -14.67 46.55
C ASP A 35 -4.17 -14.57 46.29
N LEU A 36 -4.64 -15.37 45.33
CA LEU A 36 -5.59 -16.44 45.63
C LEU A 36 -5.44 -17.60 44.62
N GLN A 37 -5.43 -18.78 45.19
CA GLN A 37 -5.00 -20.06 44.63
C GLN A 37 -6.00 -20.68 43.64
N THR A 38 -5.41 -21.33 42.62
CA THR A 38 -5.76 -22.63 42.02
C THR A 38 -7.22 -23.05 41.86
N PHE A 39 -7.66 -23.18 40.59
CA PHE A 39 -8.55 -24.26 40.17
C PHE A 39 -7.99 -24.93 38.92
N ARG A 40 -7.50 -26.17 39.07
CA ARG A 40 -7.13 -27.10 37.99
C ARG A 40 -8.31 -28.05 37.75
N PRO A 41 -8.85 -28.17 36.52
CA PRO A 41 -9.77 -29.26 36.18
C PRO A 41 -9.00 -30.58 35.96
N PRO A 42 -9.65 -31.74 36.22
CA PRO A 42 -9.02 -33.07 36.22
C PRO A 42 -8.68 -33.61 34.81
N PRO A 43 -7.74 -34.57 34.70
CA PRO A 43 -7.29 -35.13 33.43
C PRO A 43 -8.30 -36.11 32.81
N THR A 44 -8.51 -35.98 31.49
CA THR A 44 -9.30 -36.93 30.69
C THR A 44 -8.48 -38.21 30.42
N PRO A 45 -9.10 -39.41 30.49
CA PRO A 45 -8.38 -40.68 30.35
C PRO A 45 -7.93 -41.00 28.91
N ALA A 46 -6.83 -41.74 28.86
CA ALA A 46 -6.09 -42.16 27.68
C ALA A 46 -6.90 -43.01 26.69
N SER A 47 -6.77 -42.69 25.40
CA SER A 47 -7.15 -43.60 24.31
C SER A 47 -5.90 -44.21 23.67
N ARG A 48 -5.98 -45.53 23.50
CA ARG A 48 -4.93 -46.46 23.07
C ARG A 48 -4.44 -46.17 21.65
N SER A 49 -3.13 -46.21 21.45
CA SER A 49 -2.53 -46.44 20.12
C SER A 49 -2.79 -47.86 19.63
N PRO A 50 -2.95 -48.04 18.31
CA PRO A 50 -2.42 -49.19 17.62
C PRO A 50 -1.31 -48.81 16.62
N ARG A 51 -0.41 -49.79 16.48
CA ARG A 51 0.86 -49.84 15.75
C ARG A 51 0.80 -49.35 14.30
N SER A 52 1.89 -48.72 13.89
CA SER A 52 2.26 -48.39 12.51
C SER A 52 2.37 -49.63 11.61
N PRO A 53 2.28 -49.43 10.28
CA PRO A 53 3.28 -50.01 9.39
C PRO A 53 3.96 -48.96 8.50
N ARG A 54 5.29 -48.97 8.62
CA ARG A 54 6.36 -48.74 7.64
C ARG A 54 6.13 -47.88 6.38
N ARG A 55 7.05 -46.91 6.26
CA ARG A 55 7.77 -46.42 5.07
C ARG A 55 6.93 -45.73 3.99
N GLY A 56 6.86 -44.40 4.12
CA GLY A 56 6.98 -43.48 3.00
C GLY A 56 7.99 -42.40 3.40
N PHE A 57 9.02 -42.18 2.59
CA PHE A 57 9.88 -41.01 2.73
C PHE A 57 9.02 -39.77 2.47
N SER A 58 8.58 -39.10 3.53
CA SER A 58 8.08 -37.73 3.41
C SER A 58 9.30 -36.82 3.36
N LEU A 59 9.71 -36.46 2.14
CA LEU A 59 10.33 -35.17 1.91
C LEU A 59 9.45 -34.14 2.62
N GLY A 60 10.02 -33.45 3.60
CA GLY A 60 9.38 -32.29 4.18
C GLY A 60 9.09 -31.34 3.03
N HIS A 61 7.83 -31.30 2.61
CA HIS A 61 7.33 -30.14 1.90
C HIS A 61 7.28 -29.06 2.97
N GLU A 62 8.40 -28.34 3.11
CA GLU A 62 8.36 -27.00 3.66
C GLU A 62 7.17 -26.33 2.99
N SER A 63 6.20 -25.95 3.80
CA SER A 63 5.04 -25.21 3.35
C SER A 63 5.53 -23.86 2.89
N VAL A 64 6.00 -23.78 1.65
CA VAL A 64 6.20 -22.54 0.94
C VAL A 64 4.80 -22.00 0.71
N GLY A 65 4.33 -21.19 1.67
CA GLY A 65 3.16 -20.33 1.45
C GLY A 65 3.38 -19.56 0.16
N PRO A 66 2.30 -19.24 -0.59
CA PRO A 66 2.39 -18.85 -1.98
C PRO A 66 3.49 -17.80 -2.12
N CYS A 67 4.60 -18.20 -2.77
CA CYS A 67 5.59 -17.25 -3.21
C CYS A 67 4.86 -16.39 -4.23
N HIS A 68 4.26 -15.29 -3.75
CA HIS A 68 3.72 -14.19 -4.53
C HIS A 68 4.65 -14.03 -5.73
N GLY A 69 4.10 -14.04 -6.95
CA GLY A 69 4.82 -14.10 -8.23
C GLY A 69 5.83 -12.97 -8.51
N LEU A 70 6.28 -12.29 -7.45
CA LEU A 70 7.35 -11.33 -7.35
C LEU A 70 8.71 -12.00 -7.59
N SER A 71 9.39 -11.52 -8.60
CA SER A 71 10.77 -11.81 -8.93
C SER A 71 11.70 -11.37 -7.79
N PRO A 72 12.89 -12.01 -7.67
CA PRO A 72 13.84 -11.70 -6.60
C PRO A 72 14.16 -10.20 -6.47
N PRO A 73 14.42 -9.43 -7.55
CA PRO A 73 14.69 -8.01 -7.42
C PRO A 73 13.55 -7.19 -6.81
N VAL A 74 12.29 -7.55 -7.10
CA VAL A 74 11.13 -6.86 -6.54
C VAL A 74 10.98 -7.16 -5.06
N ARG A 75 11.20 -8.42 -4.67
CA ARG A 75 11.25 -8.81 -3.26
C ARG A 75 12.31 -8.02 -2.51
N GLU A 76 13.51 -7.87 -3.06
CA GLU A 76 14.58 -7.08 -2.43
C GLU A 76 14.21 -5.59 -2.31
N ALA A 77 13.60 -5.01 -3.34
CA ALA A 77 13.12 -3.62 -3.31
C ALA A 77 12.03 -3.42 -2.23
N LEU A 78 11.09 -4.36 -2.12
CA LEU A 78 10.07 -4.35 -1.08
C LEU A 78 10.69 -4.48 0.32
N LEU A 79 11.64 -5.39 0.52
CA LEU A 79 12.38 -5.54 1.78
C LEU A 79 13.11 -4.25 2.16
N ALA A 80 13.74 -3.59 1.19
CA ALA A 80 14.41 -2.30 1.37
C ALA A 80 13.42 -1.17 1.70
N ALA A 81 12.19 -1.21 1.15
CA ALA A 81 11.10 -0.30 1.48
C ALA A 81 10.46 -0.57 2.86
N GLY A 82 10.91 -1.61 3.57
CA GLY A 82 10.41 -1.97 4.91
C GLY A 82 9.26 -3.00 4.91
N TRP A 83 8.87 -3.54 3.76
CA TRP A 83 7.93 -4.65 3.70
C TRP A 83 8.56 -5.94 4.25
N ARG A 84 7.74 -6.80 4.84
CA ARG A 84 8.12 -8.16 5.27
C ARG A 84 6.97 -9.11 4.93
N PRO A 85 7.26 -10.38 4.59
CA PRO A 85 6.21 -11.36 4.34
C PRO A 85 5.24 -11.46 5.53
N GLY A 86 3.93 -11.45 5.25
CA GLY A 86 2.89 -11.49 6.27
C GLY A 86 2.65 -10.16 7.00
N ARG A 87 3.25 -9.06 6.52
CA ARG A 87 2.92 -7.71 7.02
C ARG A 87 1.42 -7.46 6.87
N ARG A 88 0.81 -6.91 7.93
CA ARG A 88 -0.54 -6.37 7.91
C ARG A 88 -0.59 -5.08 8.72
N VAL A 89 -1.20 -4.06 8.16
CA VAL A 89 -1.52 -2.81 8.85
C VAL A 89 -3.02 -2.66 9.00
N ASP A 90 -3.46 -1.99 10.07
CA ASP A 90 -4.87 -1.63 10.20
C ASP A 90 -5.21 -0.49 9.24
N VAL A 91 -6.14 -0.75 8.32
CA VAL A 91 -6.61 0.20 7.30
C VAL A 91 -8.05 0.62 7.54
N SER A 92 -8.69 0.17 8.62
CA SER A 92 -10.14 0.29 8.86
C SER A 92 -10.64 1.74 8.77
N GLU A 93 -9.92 2.68 9.39
CA GLU A 93 -10.27 4.10 9.34
C GLU A 93 -10.25 4.65 7.91
N THR A 94 -9.23 4.27 7.12
CA THR A 94 -9.13 4.75 5.75
C THR A 94 -10.21 4.12 4.85
N ILE A 95 -10.46 2.82 5.00
CA ILE A 95 -11.54 2.15 4.28
C ILE A 95 -12.88 2.82 4.57
N ALA A 96 -13.16 3.12 5.83
CA ALA A 96 -14.38 3.83 6.22
C ALA A 96 -14.45 5.22 5.58
N ARG A 97 -13.35 5.99 5.57
CA ARG A 97 -13.30 7.30 4.93
C ARG A 97 -13.52 7.25 3.42
N LEU A 98 -12.94 6.28 2.73
CA LEU A 98 -13.14 6.10 1.29
C LEU A 98 -14.59 5.70 0.98
N ALA A 99 -15.15 4.75 1.74
CA ALA A 99 -16.55 4.36 1.60
C ALA A 99 -17.51 5.55 1.84
N LEU A 100 -17.26 6.36 2.87
CA LEU A 100 -18.02 7.60 3.13
C LEU A 100 -17.87 8.64 2.01
N SER A 101 -16.77 8.60 1.27
CA SER A 101 -16.55 9.47 0.11
C SER A 101 -17.25 8.95 -1.15
N GLY A 102 -17.89 7.77 -1.12
CA GLY A 102 -18.66 7.21 -2.23
C GLY A 102 -17.99 6.04 -2.96
N TYR A 103 -16.82 5.58 -2.52
CA TYR A 103 -16.16 4.43 -3.13
C TYR A 103 -16.87 3.11 -2.80
N ALA A 104 -17.10 2.27 -3.82
CA ALA A 104 -17.39 0.85 -3.63
C ALA A 104 -16.08 0.11 -3.34
N ILE A 105 -15.84 -0.23 -2.07
CA ILE A 105 -14.61 -0.88 -1.63
C ILE A 105 -14.63 -2.37 -1.95
N HIS A 106 -13.59 -2.86 -2.64
CA HIS A 106 -13.45 -4.27 -3.00
C HIS A 106 -12.34 -5.00 -2.21
N GLU A 107 -12.50 -6.31 -2.05
CA GLU A 107 -11.62 -7.14 -1.19
C GLU A 107 -10.15 -7.20 -1.66
N ASN A 108 -9.93 -7.18 -2.97
CA ASN A 108 -8.60 -7.15 -3.57
C ASN A 108 -7.84 -5.88 -3.17
N PHE A 109 -8.54 -4.75 -3.12
CA PHE A 109 -7.97 -3.50 -2.65
C PHE A 109 -7.61 -3.62 -1.18
N VAL A 110 -8.56 -3.98 -0.31
CA VAL A 110 -8.32 -4.11 1.14
C VAL A 110 -7.10 -5.00 1.43
N SER A 111 -7.05 -6.19 0.81
CA SER A 111 -5.94 -7.12 0.98
C SER A 111 -4.60 -6.52 0.55
N PHE A 112 -4.58 -5.80 -0.58
CA PHE A 112 -3.37 -5.11 -1.04
C PHE A 112 -2.93 -4.01 -0.08
N ILE A 113 -3.85 -3.17 0.41
CA ILE A 113 -3.43 -2.04 1.26
C ILE A 113 -3.05 -2.50 2.66
N GLU A 114 -3.72 -3.52 3.23
CA GLU A 114 -3.30 -4.14 4.48
C GLU A 114 -1.82 -4.55 4.42
N GLU A 115 -1.38 -5.10 3.30
CA GLU A 115 -0.01 -5.59 3.15
C GLU A 115 0.99 -4.48 2.78
N PHE A 116 0.62 -3.55 1.89
CA PHE A 116 1.56 -2.63 1.23
C PHE A 116 1.41 -1.16 1.63
N TRP A 117 0.43 -0.76 2.47
CA TRP A 117 0.25 0.63 2.91
C TRP A 117 1.55 1.26 3.41
N GLY A 118 1.84 2.50 3.01
CA GLY A 118 2.91 3.32 3.57
C GLY A 118 4.31 2.98 3.06
N LEU A 119 4.41 2.04 2.11
CA LEU A 119 5.66 1.73 1.45
C LEU A 119 5.98 2.78 0.38
N GLU A 120 7.26 3.17 0.33
CA GLU A 120 7.87 3.93 -0.76
C GLU A 120 8.81 2.99 -1.52
N ILE A 121 8.34 2.46 -2.64
CA ILE A 121 9.02 1.38 -3.38
C ILE A 121 9.83 2.01 -4.51
N ARG A 122 11.15 1.83 -4.46
CA ARG A 122 12.08 2.44 -5.43
C ARG A 122 12.34 1.52 -6.62
N PRO A 123 12.50 2.06 -7.84
CA PRO A 123 13.00 1.29 -8.97
C PRO A 123 14.42 0.81 -8.70
N VAL A 124 14.75 -0.40 -9.16
CA VAL A 124 16.12 -0.96 -9.08
C VAL A 124 16.81 -0.98 -10.43
N LEU A 125 16.04 -0.90 -11.51
CA LEU A 125 16.56 -0.93 -12.87
C LEU A 125 16.59 0.48 -13.46
N ALA A 126 17.74 1.16 -13.37
CA ALA A 126 17.96 2.47 -13.98
C ALA A 126 18.24 2.43 -15.50
N ALA A 127 18.38 1.24 -16.10
CA ALA A 127 18.52 1.05 -17.55
C ALA A 127 17.31 0.31 -18.18
N GLY A 128 16.67 0.87 -19.21
CA GLY A 128 15.47 0.30 -19.86
C GLY A 128 14.57 1.38 -20.48
N PRO A 129 13.32 1.07 -20.90
CA PRO A 129 12.31 2.07 -21.29
C PRO A 129 11.80 2.86 -20.07
N ASN A 130 12.73 3.31 -19.24
CA ASN A 130 12.49 3.76 -17.88
C ASN A 130 11.80 5.10 -17.84
N PHE A 131 11.04 5.28 -16.77
CA PHE A 131 10.61 6.60 -16.34
C PHE A 131 11.85 7.36 -15.88
N VAL A 132 12.15 8.46 -16.57
CA VAL A 132 13.42 9.21 -16.50
C VAL A 132 13.72 9.78 -15.10
N ASN A 133 12.75 9.74 -14.18
CA ASN A 133 12.80 10.43 -12.89
C ASN A 133 13.02 9.52 -11.66
N ASP A 134 13.24 8.21 -11.85
CA ASP A 134 13.41 7.23 -10.75
C ASP A 134 12.36 7.38 -9.62
N GLU A 135 11.15 7.79 -9.99
CA GLU A 135 10.12 8.13 -9.02
C GLU A 135 9.63 6.88 -8.30
N PRO A 136 9.60 6.90 -6.95
CA PRO A 136 9.13 5.75 -6.20
C PRO A 136 7.61 5.59 -6.34
N TYR A 137 7.16 4.35 -6.41
CA TYR A 137 5.74 4.04 -6.21
C TYR A 137 5.42 4.14 -4.72
N ARG A 138 4.55 5.08 -4.35
CA ARG A 138 4.11 5.31 -2.98
C ARG A 138 2.71 4.75 -2.79
N VAL A 139 2.57 3.75 -1.93
CA VAL A 139 1.28 3.14 -1.59
C VAL A 139 0.68 3.90 -0.41
N GLY A 140 -0.48 4.51 -0.62
CA GLY A 140 -1.11 5.43 0.33
C GLY A 140 -2.42 5.95 -0.23
N PRO A 141 -3.56 5.33 0.10
CA PRO A 141 -4.86 5.71 -0.46
C PRO A 141 -5.55 6.85 0.32
N ASP A 142 -4.91 7.39 1.36
CA ASP A 142 -5.47 8.43 2.24
C ASP A 142 -5.86 9.72 1.53
N ARG A 143 -5.12 10.07 0.46
CA ARG A 143 -5.44 11.21 -0.41
C ARG A 143 -6.51 10.89 -1.45
N GLY A 144 -6.82 9.61 -1.64
CA GLY A 144 -7.82 9.08 -2.56
C GLY A 144 -9.20 9.71 -2.43
N VAL A 145 -9.58 10.15 -1.22
CA VAL A 145 -10.87 10.82 -0.96
C VAL A 145 -11.14 12.04 -1.84
N ARG A 146 -10.11 12.64 -2.45
CA ARG A 146 -10.22 13.82 -3.32
C ARG A 146 -10.44 13.48 -4.80
N TYR A 147 -10.36 12.21 -5.17
CA TYR A 147 -10.24 11.76 -6.56
C TYR A 147 -11.35 10.78 -6.95
N LEU A 148 -12.53 10.93 -6.33
CA LEU A 148 -13.69 10.09 -6.66
C LEU A 148 -14.09 10.24 -8.14
N ASP A 149 -14.10 11.47 -8.65
CA ASP A 149 -14.47 11.75 -10.04
C ASP A 149 -13.57 11.00 -11.04
N GLU A 150 -12.29 10.82 -10.71
CA GLU A 150 -11.35 10.05 -11.53
C GLU A 150 -11.68 8.56 -11.49
N ALA A 151 -12.03 8.02 -10.32
CA ALA A 151 -12.42 6.62 -10.20
C ALA A 151 -13.75 6.33 -10.91
N LEU A 152 -14.72 7.24 -10.86
CA LEU A 152 -15.98 7.13 -11.60
C LEU A 152 -15.75 7.19 -13.12
N LEU A 153 -14.80 8.02 -13.57
CA LEU A 153 -14.37 8.02 -14.97
C LEU A 153 -13.75 6.67 -15.35
N LEU A 154 -12.89 6.10 -14.52
CA LEU A 154 -12.30 4.78 -14.78
C LEU A 154 -13.37 3.69 -14.82
N GLU A 155 -14.42 3.79 -13.99
CA GLU A 155 -15.56 2.89 -14.04
C GLU A 155 -16.33 3.00 -15.36
N ASP A 156 -16.63 4.22 -15.82
CA ASP A 156 -17.30 4.44 -17.11
C ASP A 156 -16.48 3.89 -18.29
N VAL A 157 -15.15 4.04 -18.24
CA VAL A 157 -14.24 3.63 -19.32
C VAL A 157 -13.96 2.13 -19.31
N PHE A 158 -13.76 1.51 -18.15
CA PHE A 158 -13.28 0.14 -18.02
C PHE A 158 -14.31 -0.84 -17.47
N GLY A 159 -15.49 -0.36 -17.04
CA GLY A 159 -16.62 -1.19 -16.63
C GLY A 159 -16.44 -1.89 -15.28
N GLU A 160 -15.58 -1.36 -14.40
CA GLU A 160 -15.37 -1.91 -13.06
C GLU A 160 -15.10 -0.80 -12.05
N ASN A 161 -15.35 -1.07 -10.76
CA ASN A 161 -15.02 -0.12 -9.70
C ASN A 161 -13.51 0.00 -9.51
N HIS A 162 -13.02 1.22 -9.28
CA HIS A 162 -11.61 1.47 -8.99
C HIS A 162 -11.42 2.09 -7.60
N ASN A 163 -10.52 1.52 -6.80
CA ASN A 163 -10.13 2.08 -5.51
C ASN A 163 -8.73 2.74 -5.61
N PRO A 164 -8.53 3.92 -5.00
CA PRO A 164 -7.28 4.66 -5.09
C PRO A 164 -6.22 3.96 -4.25
N VAL A 165 -5.05 3.67 -4.80
CA VAL A 165 -3.97 2.92 -4.13
C VAL A 165 -2.85 3.83 -3.66
N GLY A 166 -2.54 4.88 -4.43
CA GLY A 166 -1.39 5.74 -4.15
C GLY A 166 -1.01 6.59 -5.35
N TRP A 167 0.28 6.83 -5.53
CA TRP A 167 0.77 7.66 -6.63
C TRP A 167 2.15 7.21 -7.14
N TRP A 168 2.31 7.36 -8.45
CA TRP A 168 3.50 6.97 -9.21
C TRP A 168 3.43 7.60 -10.60
N LEU A 169 4.48 7.47 -11.41
CA LEU A 169 4.48 7.88 -12.82
C LEU A 169 4.16 9.36 -13.04
N SER A 170 5.09 10.25 -12.73
CA SER A 170 4.92 11.71 -12.72
C SER A 170 3.80 12.17 -11.80
N SER A 171 3.73 11.60 -10.59
CA SER A 171 2.70 11.87 -9.59
C SER A 171 1.26 11.63 -10.08
N SER A 172 1.09 10.70 -11.03
CA SER A 172 -0.23 10.19 -11.42
C SER A 172 -0.88 9.47 -10.24
N HIS A 173 -2.20 9.55 -10.15
CA HIS A 173 -2.95 8.80 -9.17
C HIS A 173 -3.07 7.35 -9.64
N VAL A 174 -2.72 6.41 -8.77
CA VAL A 174 -2.76 4.98 -9.07
C VAL A 174 -4.02 4.39 -8.47
N PHE A 175 -4.76 3.64 -9.28
CA PHE A 175 -6.00 2.98 -8.94
C PHE A 175 -5.91 1.49 -9.20
N MET A 176 -6.65 0.72 -8.41
CA MET A 176 -6.84 -0.72 -8.60
C MET A 176 -8.29 -0.99 -8.93
N GLY A 177 -8.55 -1.71 -10.01
CA GLY A 177 -9.87 -2.22 -10.37
C GLY A 177 -10.28 -3.40 -9.50
N ALA A 178 -11.58 -3.66 -9.40
CA ALA A 178 -12.12 -4.82 -8.67
C ALA A 178 -11.51 -6.15 -9.12
N SER A 179 -11.15 -6.28 -10.40
CA SER A 179 -10.44 -7.43 -10.98
C SER A 179 -8.99 -7.61 -10.50
N GLY A 180 -8.40 -6.58 -9.88
CA GLY A 180 -6.99 -6.54 -9.51
C GLY A 180 -6.10 -5.82 -10.53
N SER A 181 -6.65 -5.39 -11.67
CA SER A 181 -5.92 -4.56 -12.62
C SER A 181 -5.49 -3.22 -11.99
N VAL A 182 -4.34 -2.69 -12.38
CA VAL A 182 -3.79 -1.46 -11.80
C VAL A 182 -3.51 -0.46 -12.91
N ARG A 183 -4.01 0.77 -12.72
CA ARG A 183 -3.93 1.85 -13.70
C ARG A 183 -3.46 3.14 -13.04
N ALA A 184 -2.74 3.95 -13.81
CA ALA A 184 -2.42 5.32 -13.42
C ALA A 184 -3.29 6.31 -14.21
N TYR A 185 -3.74 7.38 -13.56
CA TYR A 185 -4.47 8.48 -14.18
C TYR A 185 -3.74 9.81 -13.95
N LEU A 186 -3.61 10.61 -15.00
CA LEU A 186 -3.18 12.01 -14.91
C LEU A 186 -3.72 12.84 -16.07
N ASP A 187 -4.47 13.88 -15.74
CA ASP A 187 -4.94 14.92 -16.68
C ASP A 187 -5.68 14.32 -17.90
N GLY A 188 -6.50 13.28 -17.70
CA GLY A 188 -7.24 12.63 -18.78
C GLY A 188 -6.41 11.64 -19.62
N LEU A 189 -5.25 11.20 -19.15
CA LEU A 189 -4.57 10.02 -19.67
C LEU A 189 -4.66 8.88 -18.66
N VAL A 190 -4.89 7.67 -19.16
CA VAL A 190 -4.88 6.44 -18.36
C VAL A 190 -3.82 5.49 -18.90
N TRP A 191 -3.00 4.95 -18.00
CA TRP A 191 -1.96 3.98 -18.32
C TRP A 191 -2.17 2.65 -17.63
N GLU A 192 -1.92 1.56 -18.36
CA GLU A 192 -1.91 0.21 -17.80
C GLU A 192 -0.59 -0.09 -17.08
N LEU A 193 -0.68 -0.36 -15.78
CA LEU A 193 0.46 -0.71 -14.93
C LEU A 193 0.60 -2.22 -14.72
N GLY A 194 -0.52 -2.95 -14.72
CA GLY A 194 -0.53 -4.42 -14.69
C GLY A 194 -1.95 -4.96 -14.64
N GLU A 195 -2.15 -6.21 -15.07
CA GLU A 195 -3.43 -6.91 -14.92
C GLU A 195 -3.64 -7.40 -13.49
N THR A 196 -2.55 -7.44 -12.69
CA THR A 196 -2.56 -7.77 -11.27
C THR A 196 -1.75 -6.73 -10.48
N PRO A 197 -1.97 -6.60 -9.14
CA PRO A 197 -1.13 -5.75 -8.31
C PRO A 197 0.34 -6.15 -8.33
N PHE A 198 0.65 -7.44 -8.45
CA PHE A 198 2.03 -7.92 -8.47
C PHE A 198 2.74 -7.56 -9.77
N GLU A 199 2.04 -7.57 -10.91
CA GLU A 199 2.58 -7.07 -12.18
C GLU A 199 2.84 -5.57 -12.12
N ALA A 200 2.00 -4.79 -11.45
CA ALA A 200 2.24 -3.37 -11.25
C ALA A 200 3.46 -3.10 -10.36
N LEU A 201 3.67 -3.92 -9.31
CA LEU A 201 4.88 -3.86 -8.49
C LEU A 201 6.13 -4.26 -9.29
N GLU A 202 6.05 -5.30 -10.10
CA GLU A 202 7.10 -5.68 -11.06
C GLU A 202 7.43 -4.51 -11.98
N PHE A 203 6.41 -3.90 -12.57
CA PHE A 203 6.58 -2.80 -13.49
C PHE A 203 7.18 -1.56 -12.82
N ALA A 204 6.82 -1.29 -11.56
CA ALA A 204 7.35 -0.19 -10.77
C ALA A 204 8.82 -0.34 -10.40
N VAL A 205 9.24 -1.57 -10.09
CA VAL A 205 10.61 -1.84 -9.68
C VAL A 205 11.51 -2.11 -10.89
N ARG A 206 10.96 -2.76 -11.92
CA ARG A 206 11.63 -3.22 -13.14
C ARG A 206 10.73 -3.02 -14.34
N PRO A 207 10.74 -1.82 -14.94
CA PRO A 207 9.98 -1.55 -16.17
C PRO A 207 10.59 -2.31 -17.37
N THR A 208 10.20 -3.57 -17.55
CA THR A 208 10.70 -4.47 -18.61
C THR A 208 9.89 -4.38 -19.91
N ARG A 209 8.81 -3.61 -19.91
CA ARG A 209 7.93 -3.37 -21.06
C ARG A 209 7.69 -1.87 -21.25
N PRO A 210 7.26 -1.42 -22.44
CA PRO A 210 6.80 -0.04 -22.62
C PRO A 210 5.55 0.28 -21.79
N LEU A 211 5.41 1.55 -21.42
CA LEU A 211 4.16 2.09 -20.88
C LEU A 211 3.09 2.10 -21.97
N VAL A 212 1.87 1.67 -21.64
CA VAL A 212 0.74 1.60 -22.57
C VAL A 212 -0.31 2.61 -22.15
N CYS A 213 -0.65 3.53 -23.06
CA CYS A 213 -1.84 4.37 -22.91
C CYS A 213 -3.08 3.48 -23.14
N ALA A 214 -3.83 3.25 -22.07
CA ALA A 214 -5.08 2.49 -22.07
C ALA A 214 -6.21 3.32 -22.66
N TRP A 215 -6.27 4.59 -22.27
CA TRP A 215 -7.30 5.54 -22.66
C TRP A 215 -6.76 6.97 -22.61
N SER A 216 -7.36 7.84 -23.41
CA SER A 216 -7.12 9.29 -23.38
C SER A 216 -8.44 10.03 -23.56
N SER A 217 -8.63 11.11 -22.82
CA SER A 217 -9.80 11.95 -22.94
C SER A 217 -9.95 12.53 -24.35
N PRO A 218 -11.18 12.79 -24.81
CA PRO A 218 -11.41 13.42 -26.11
C PRO A 218 -10.60 14.71 -26.27
N GLY A 219 -9.89 14.83 -27.40
CA GLY A 219 -9.03 15.97 -27.70
C GLY A 219 -7.61 15.88 -27.10
N ARG A 220 -7.34 14.94 -26.19
CA ARG A 220 -6.00 14.68 -25.67
C ARG A 220 -5.30 13.62 -26.50
N ARG A 221 -4.01 13.81 -26.78
CA ARG A 221 -3.21 12.85 -27.55
C ARG A 221 -2.72 11.74 -26.61
N PRO A 222 -2.92 10.45 -26.96
CA PRO A 222 -2.33 9.34 -26.21
C PRO A 222 -0.82 9.50 -26.05
N TRP A 223 -0.32 9.18 -24.86
CA TRP A 223 1.11 9.17 -24.55
C TRP A 223 1.46 7.91 -23.75
N PRO A 224 2.61 7.25 -23.99
CA PRO A 224 3.43 7.42 -25.19
C PRO A 224 2.63 7.07 -26.45
N LYS A 225 3.03 7.61 -27.60
CA LYS A 225 2.40 7.24 -28.87
C LYS A 225 2.58 5.74 -29.07
N ARG A 226 1.49 5.02 -29.40
CA ARG A 226 1.63 3.62 -29.87
C ARG A 226 2.46 3.65 -31.16
N SER A 227 3.59 2.96 -31.15
CA SER A 227 4.46 2.75 -32.31
C SER A 227 3.78 1.87 -33.34
#